data_AF-A0A7V8VEL9-F1
#
_entry.id   AF-A0A7V8VEL9-F1
#
_cell.length_a   1.000
_cell.length_b   1.000
_cell.length_c   1.000
_cell.angle_alpha   90.00
_cell.angle_beta   90.00
_cell.angle_gamma   90.00
#
_symmetry.space_group_name_H-M   'P 1'
#
loop_
_entity.id
_entity.type
_entity.pdbx_description
1 polymer ?
#
loop_
_entity_poly.entity_id
_entity_poly.type
_entity_poly.pdbx_seq_one_letter_code
_entity_poly.pdbx_strand_id
1 'polypeptide(L)'
;MEQPAGTAGATTVGGSPPVAPALPTVPANNDAVRPVTSVRPAVTQADMQEVWIYMENASAVSGRLPPPAEVYAALVQTQAKAAELVRSGAIILTGAKNRESVWAFETAALQHGGWVAGPSGVENVSASELKRRLVQTR
;
A
#
# COMPACT_ATOMS: atom_id res chain seq x y z
N MET A 1 11.15 38.77 -73.65
CA MET A 1 10.61 38.48 -72.30
C MET A 1 11.79 38.09 -71.41
N GLU A 2 12.73 39.00 -71.16
CA GLU A 2 12.64 40.12 -70.20
C GLU A 2 12.75 39.64 -68.73
N GLN A 3 13.92 39.91 -68.14
CA GLN A 3 14.02 40.38 -66.73
C GLN A 3 13.31 41.76 -66.66
N PRO A 4 12.81 42.31 -65.51
CA PRO A 4 13.45 42.26 -64.18
C PRO A 4 12.55 42.47 -62.91
N ALA A 5 13.22 42.51 -61.75
CA ALA A 5 13.05 43.47 -60.63
C ALA A 5 11.88 43.40 -59.63
N GLY A 6 12.25 43.59 -58.35
CA GLY A 6 11.37 43.85 -57.20
C GLY A 6 11.92 43.22 -55.91
N THR A 7 13.11 43.55 -55.42
CA THR A 7 13.42 44.67 -54.49
C THR A 7 12.69 44.60 -53.14
N ALA A 8 13.45 44.24 -52.09
CA ALA A 8 13.35 44.64 -50.66
C ALA A 8 13.86 43.45 -49.81
N GLY A 9 14.79 43.54 -48.88
CA GLY A 9 15.50 44.65 -48.26
C GLY A 9 16.35 44.09 -47.11
N ALA A 10 17.08 44.99 -46.44
CA ALA A 10 17.70 44.85 -45.13
C ALA A 10 18.94 43.92 -45.01
N THR A 11 20.09 44.55 -45.25
CA THR A 11 21.29 44.50 -44.40
C THR A 11 20.99 44.21 -42.92
N THR A 12 21.70 43.29 -42.27
CA THR A 12 22.30 43.48 -40.92
C THR A 12 23.27 42.34 -40.61
N VAL A 13 24.42 42.77 -40.11
CA VAL A 13 25.62 42.05 -39.67
C VAL A 13 25.42 41.26 -38.37
N GLY A 14 26.20 40.20 -38.16
CA GLY A 14 26.32 39.44 -36.90
C GLY A 14 26.30 37.94 -37.21
N GLY A 15 27.40 37.20 -37.16
CA GLY A 15 28.14 36.88 -35.92
C GLY A 15 27.74 35.47 -35.46
N SER A 16 28.53 34.47 -35.85
CA SER A 16 28.69 33.11 -35.25
C SER A 16 27.46 32.21 -35.01
N PRO A 17 27.36 31.00 -35.62
CA PRO A 17 26.73 29.84 -34.99
C PRO A 17 27.78 29.01 -34.22
N PRO A 18 27.48 27.95 -33.44
CA PRO A 18 26.21 27.43 -32.90
C PRO A 18 26.30 27.13 -31.37
N VAL A 19 25.19 27.09 -30.64
CA VAL A 19 24.91 26.12 -29.54
C VAL A 19 23.53 26.42 -28.96
N ALA A 20 22.53 25.66 -29.40
CA ALA A 20 21.31 25.54 -28.62
C ALA A 20 21.65 24.77 -27.33
N PRO A 21 21.21 25.20 -26.13
CA PRO A 21 21.25 24.34 -24.98
C PRO A 21 20.38 23.12 -25.30
N ALA A 22 20.96 21.93 -25.18
CA ALA A 22 20.23 20.67 -25.24
C ALA A 22 19.05 20.76 -24.26
N LEU A 23 17.83 20.75 -24.82
CA LEU A 23 16.63 20.52 -24.04
C LEU A 23 16.80 19.13 -23.39
N PRO A 24 16.72 19.00 -22.07
CA PRO A 24 16.51 17.69 -21.50
C PRO A 24 15.16 17.20 -22.03
N THR A 25 15.19 16.13 -22.83
CA THR A 25 14.02 15.34 -23.19
C THR A 25 13.37 14.90 -21.89
N VAL A 26 12.37 15.64 -21.42
CA VAL A 26 11.49 15.18 -20.35
C VAL A 26 10.72 13.99 -20.93
N PRO A 27 10.88 12.76 -20.42
CA PRO A 27 9.90 11.74 -20.72
C PRO A 27 8.58 12.24 -20.14
N ALA A 28 7.54 12.29 -20.97
CA ALA A 28 6.17 12.53 -20.58
C ALA A 28 5.73 11.45 -19.58
N ASN A 29 6.12 11.61 -18.32
CA ASN A 29 5.51 10.90 -17.22
C ASN A 29 4.23 11.66 -16.92
N ASN A 30 3.15 11.15 -17.52
CA ASN A 30 1.78 11.30 -17.07
C ASN A 30 1.75 11.77 -15.61
N ASP A 31 1.40 13.04 -15.40
CA ASP A 31 0.94 13.54 -14.10
C ASP A 31 -0.42 12.89 -13.84
N ALA A 32 -0.40 11.57 -13.65
CA ALA A 32 -1.45 10.84 -13.00
C ALA A 32 -1.39 11.35 -11.57
N VAL A 33 -2.26 12.33 -11.28
CA VAL A 33 -2.84 12.64 -9.97
C VAL A 33 -2.22 11.75 -8.91
N ARG A 34 -1.17 12.22 -8.23
CA ARG A 34 -0.60 11.48 -7.10
C ARG A 34 -1.78 11.28 -6.15
N PRO A 35 -2.33 10.07 -5.96
CA PRO A 35 -3.21 9.90 -4.84
C PRO A 35 -2.36 10.27 -3.64
N VAL A 36 -2.87 11.16 -2.80
CA VAL A 36 -2.37 11.32 -1.44
C VAL A 36 -2.58 9.98 -0.74
N THR A 37 -1.77 8.98 -1.08
CA THR A 37 -1.69 7.73 -0.36
C THR A 37 -1.19 8.14 1.00
N SER A 38 -2.14 8.26 1.93
CA SER A 38 -1.85 8.19 3.34
C SER A 38 -0.94 6.98 3.48
N VAL A 39 0.35 7.22 3.68
CA VAL A 39 1.37 6.20 3.87
C VAL A 39 1.13 5.66 5.28
N ARG A 40 -0.01 4.98 5.45
CA ARG A 40 -0.22 4.09 6.58
C ARG A 40 0.93 3.09 6.49
N PRO A 41 1.62 2.83 7.60
CA PRO A 41 2.74 1.89 7.59
C PRO A 41 2.24 0.58 6.99
N ALA A 42 2.88 0.17 5.88
CA ALA A 42 2.52 -1.04 5.17
C ALA A 42 2.70 -2.21 6.14
N VAL A 43 1.65 -3.00 6.34
CA VAL A 43 1.74 -4.20 7.17
C VAL A 43 2.57 -5.20 6.38
N THR A 44 3.68 -5.64 6.93
CA THR A 44 4.47 -6.68 6.28
C THR A 44 3.90 -8.05 6.62
N GLN A 45 4.21 -9.05 5.79
CA GLN A 45 3.86 -10.44 6.10
C GLN A 45 4.41 -10.85 7.48
N ALA A 46 5.62 -10.42 7.84
CA ALA A 46 6.23 -10.73 9.13
C ALA A 46 5.42 -10.15 10.30
N ASP A 47 4.96 -8.90 10.20
CA ASP A 47 4.09 -8.29 11.20
C ASP A 47 2.78 -9.08 11.35
N MET A 48 2.18 -9.50 10.22
CA MET A 48 0.98 -10.33 10.26
C MET A 48 1.22 -11.72 10.82
N GLN A 49 2.40 -12.27 10.55
CA GLN A 49 2.76 -13.61 11.00
C GLN A 49 3.02 -13.62 12.50
N GLU A 50 3.60 -12.57 13.06
CA GLU A 50 3.69 -12.39 14.51
C GLU A 50 2.31 -12.37 15.18
N VAL A 51 1.35 -11.62 14.61
CA VAL A 51 -0.03 -11.61 15.12
C VAL A 51 -0.66 -12.99 15.02
N TRP A 52 -0.49 -13.67 13.88
CA TRP A 52 -1.02 -15.02 13.69
C TRP A 52 -0.42 -16.02 14.68
N ILE A 53 0.91 -16.05 14.83
CA ILE A 53 1.62 -16.93 15.78
C ILE A 53 1.13 -16.66 17.19
N TYR A 54 0.94 -15.40 17.57
CA TYR A 54 0.42 -15.06 18.89
C TYR A 54 -1.00 -15.60 19.09
N MET A 55 -1.90 -15.36 18.12
CA MET A 55 -3.29 -15.82 18.20
C MET A 55 -3.39 -17.35 18.17
N GLU A 56 -2.56 -18.04 17.39
CA GLU A 56 -2.47 -19.50 17.37
C GLU A 56 -1.96 -20.04 18.70
N ASN A 57 -0.88 -19.49 19.27
CA ASN A 57 -0.37 -19.91 20.57
C ASN A 57 -1.39 -19.66 21.70
N ALA A 58 -1.98 -18.47 21.74
CA ALA A 58 -3.02 -18.15 22.72
C ALA A 58 -4.23 -19.07 22.57
N SER A 59 -4.63 -19.37 21.33
CA SER A 59 -5.69 -20.33 21.06
C SER A 59 -5.30 -21.77 21.41
N ALA A 60 -4.05 -22.16 21.24
CA ALA A 60 -3.56 -23.50 21.60
C ALA A 60 -3.54 -23.71 23.12
N VAL A 61 -3.25 -22.65 23.88
CA VAL A 61 -3.24 -22.69 25.35
C VAL A 61 -4.65 -22.63 25.93
N SER A 62 -5.49 -21.71 25.46
CA SER A 62 -6.82 -21.45 26.05
C SER A 62 -7.96 -22.22 25.37
N GLY A 63 -7.70 -22.87 24.23
CA GLY A 63 -8.71 -23.53 23.40
C GLY A 63 -9.71 -22.56 22.74
N ARG A 64 -9.52 -21.25 22.90
CA ARG A 64 -10.37 -20.18 22.35
C ARG A 64 -9.50 -19.06 21.81
N LEU A 65 -10.01 -18.35 20.81
CA LEU A 65 -9.33 -17.17 20.29
C LEU A 65 -9.36 -16.02 21.32
N PRO A 66 -8.21 -15.41 21.63
CA PRO A 66 -8.16 -14.24 22.49
C PRO A 66 -8.95 -13.08 21.88
N PRO A 67 -9.63 -12.26 22.71
CA PRO A 67 -10.30 -11.06 22.23
C PRO A 67 -9.27 -10.05 21.69
N PRO A 68 -9.69 -9.12 20.81
CA PRO A 68 -8.77 -8.19 20.16
C PRO A 68 -8.03 -7.29 21.18
N ALA A 69 -8.65 -6.98 22.33
CA ALA A 69 -8.01 -6.24 23.41
C ALA A 69 -6.86 -7.02 24.07
N GLU A 70 -7.00 -8.34 24.22
CA GLU A 70 -5.97 -9.20 24.82
C GLU A 70 -4.82 -9.43 23.84
N VAL A 71 -5.14 -9.66 22.57
CA VAL A 71 -4.14 -9.73 21.49
C VAL A 71 -3.33 -8.43 21.43
N TYR A 72 -4.01 -7.28 21.46
CA TYR A 72 -3.32 -5.99 21.48
C TYR A 72 -2.45 -5.82 22.73
N ALA A 73 -2.98 -6.11 23.92
CA ALA A 73 -2.22 -6.01 25.17
C ALA A 73 -0.97 -6.88 25.16
N ALA A 74 -1.07 -8.08 24.60
CA ALA A 74 0.06 -8.99 24.50
C ALA A 74 1.08 -8.59 23.44
N LEU A 75 0.64 -8.08 22.28
CA LEU A 75 1.54 -7.51 21.27
C LEU A 75 2.30 -6.30 21.84
N VAL A 76 1.64 -5.48 22.68
CA VAL A 76 2.29 -4.38 23.40
C VAL A 76 3.30 -4.91 24.42
N GLN A 77 2.94 -5.96 25.16
CA GLN A 77 3.83 -6.59 26.15
C GLN A 77 5.07 -7.21 25.52
N THR A 78 4.95 -7.81 24.33
CA THR A 78 6.08 -8.36 23.58
C THR A 78 6.85 -7.30 22.78
N GLN A 79 6.41 -6.03 22.82
CA GLN A 79 6.94 -4.94 22.02
C GLN A 79 6.96 -5.25 20.52
N ALA A 80 5.98 -6.05 20.06
CA ALA A 80 5.86 -6.40 18.64
C ALA A 80 5.53 -5.14 17.83
N LYS A 81 6.18 -4.99 16.68
CA LYS A 81 5.90 -3.89 15.74
C LYS A 81 4.44 -3.92 15.26
N ALA A 82 3.85 -5.10 15.22
CA ALA A 82 2.41 -5.29 14.98
C ALA A 82 1.51 -4.56 16.00
N ALA A 83 1.95 -4.32 17.23
CA ALA A 83 1.18 -3.56 18.22
C ALA A 83 0.94 -2.12 17.75
N GLU A 84 1.97 -1.46 17.20
CA GLU A 84 1.84 -0.11 16.65
C GLU A 84 0.94 -0.08 15.43
N LEU A 85 1.00 -1.13 14.60
CA LEU A 85 0.15 -1.27 13.41
C LEU A 85 -1.32 -1.50 13.80
N VAL A 86 -1.61 -2.28 14.84
CA VAL A 86 -2.96 -2.44 15.40
C VAL A 86 -3.43 -1.11 16.00
N ARG A 87 -2.60 -0.43 16.79
CA ARG A 87 -2.92 0.88 17.39
C ARG A 87 -3.19 1.97 16.36
N SER A 88 -2.39 1.98 15.28
CA SER A 88 -2.54 2.89 14.14
C SER A 88 -3.78 2.56 13.29
N GLY A 89 -4.39 1.38 13.50
CA GLY A 89 -5.48 0.86 12.68
C GLY A 89 -5.01 0.49 11.27
N ALA A 90 -3.74 0.13 11.11
CA ALA A 90 -3.22 -0.53 9.91
C ALA A 90 -3.55 -2.03 9.92
N ILE A 91 -3.61 -2.66 11.09
CA ILE A 91 -4.12 -4.01 11.30
C ILE A 91 -5.46 -3.93 12.04
N ILE A 92 -6.48 -4.58 11.51
CA ILE A 92 -7.76 -4.80 12.16
C ILE A 92 -7.80 -6.22 12.70
N LEU A 93 -8.04 -6.33 14.00
CA LEU A 93 -8.36 -7.60 14.65
C LEU A 93 -9.89 -7.78 14.55
N THR A 94 -10.36 -8.85 13.93
CA THR A 94 -11.81 -9.12 13.78
C THR A 94 -12.47 -9.52 15.09
N GLY A 95 -11.69 -10.06 16.03
CA GLY A 95 -12.22 -10.68 17.24
C GLY A 95 -13.02 -11.96 16.94
N ALA A 96 -12.67 -12.66 15.86
CA ALA A 96 -13.27 -13.95 15.54
C ALA A 96 -13.21 -14.90 16.73
N LYS A 97 -14.34 -15.54 17.04
CA LYS A 97 -14.45 -16.55 18.10
C LYS A 97 -14.07 -17.95 17.62
N ASN A 98 -14.14 -18.16 16.30
CA ASN A 98 -13.91 -19.44 15.64
C ASN A 98 -12.54 -19.45 14.97
N ARG A 99 -11.83 -20.57 15.09
CA ARG A 99 -10.51 -20.76 14.45
C ARG A 99 -10.60 -20.66 12.93
N GLU A 100 -11.71 -21.09 12.33
CA GLU A 100 -11.90 -21.13 10.88
C GLU A 100 -12.10 -19.75 10.23
N SER A 101 -12.30 -18.71 11.05
CA SER A 101 -12.60 -17.36 10.60
C SER A 101 -11.33 -16.53 10.35
N VAL A 102 -11.49 -15.39 9.69
CA VAL A 102 -10.41 -14.39 9.60
C VAL A 102 -10.15 -13.82 10.99
N TRP A 103 -8.91 -13.87 11.47
CA TRP A 103 -8.49 -13.43 12.80
C TRP A 103 -8.02 -11.99 12.82
N ALA A 104 -7.23 -11.62 11.81
CA ALA A 104 -6.75 -10.27 11.62
C ALA A 104 -6.56 -9.98 10.13
N PHE A 105 -6.64 -8.73 9.74
CA PHE A 105 -6.39 -8.31 8.37
C PHE A 105 -5.83 -6.89 8.33
N GLU A 106 -5.08 -6.58 7.28
CA GLU A 106 -4.65 -5.20 7.04
C GLU A 106 -5.82 -4.32 6.58
N THR A 107 -5.98 -3.12 7.14
CA THR A 107 -7.01 -2.16 6.73
C THR A 107 -6.95 -1.81 5.25
N ALA A 108 -5.74 -1.65 4.70
CA ALA A 108 -5.54 -1.42 3.27
C ALA A 108 -5.97 -2.63 2.41
N ALA A 109 -6.00 -3.84 2.98
CA ALA A 109 -6.51 -5.02 2.30
C ALA A 109 -7.99 -4.91 1.94
N LEU A 110 -8.80 -4.10 2.64
CA LEU A 110 -10.20 -3.84 2.27
C LEU A 110 -10.36 -3.05 0.97
N GLN A 111 -9.32 -2.31 0.57
CA GLN A 111 -9.34 -1.42 -0.58
C GLN A 111 -8.58 -2.01 -1.78
N HIS A 112 -7.37 -2.51 -1.54
CA HIS A 112 -6.47 -2.97 -2.62
C HIS A 112 -6.11 -4.46 -2.55
N GLY A 113 -6.53 -5.16 -1.49
CA GLY A 113 -5.99 -6.48 -1.15
C GLY A 113 -4.71 -6.35 -0.35
N GLY A 114 -4.34 -7.40 0.37
CA GLY A 114 -3.25 -7.35 1.34
C GLY A 114 -3.22 -8.58 2.24
N TRP A 115 -2.54 -8.44 3.37
CA TRP A 115 -2.27 -9.55 4.27
C TRP A 115 -3.42 -9.80 5.24
N VAL A 116 -3.75 -11.07 5.40
CA VAL A 116 -4.83 -11.56 6.24
C VAL A 116 -4.32 -12.76 7.03
N ALA A 117 -4.50 -12.72 8.34
CA ALA A 117 -4.27 -13.85 9.23
C ALA A 117 -5.58 -14.61 9.47
N GLY A 118 -5.54 -15.92 9.26
CA GLY A 118 -6.66 -16.83 9.51
C GLY A 118 -6.17 -18.21 9.98
N PRO A 119 -7.00 -19.25 9.96
CA PRO A 119 -6.64 -20.60 10.42
C PRO A 119 -5.42 -21.19 9.71
N SER A 120 -5.28 -20.89 8.42
CA SER A 120 -4.23 -21.45 7.57
C SER A 120 -2.91 -20.69 7.64
N GLY A 121 -2.83 -19.63 8.45
CA GLY A 121 -1.69 -18.74 8.50
C GLY A 121 -1.98 -17.36 7.94
N VAL A 122 -0.91 -16.71 7.46
CA VAL A 122 -0.97 -15.41 6.80
C VAL A 122 -1.04 -15.61 5.30
N GLU A 123 -2.12 -15.15 4.71
CA GLU A 123 -2.36 -15.21 3.28
C GLU A 123 -2.45 -13.80 2.70
N ASN A 124 -1.96 -13.63 1.46
CA ASN A 124 -2.27 -12.43 0.69
C ASN A 124 -3.55 -12.67 -0.10
N VAL A 125 -4.58 -11.87 0.14
CA VAL A 125 -5.86 -12.00 -0.55
C VAL A 125 -6.29 -10.66 -1.14
N SER A 126 -7.03 -10.71 -2.23
CA SER A 126 -7.62 -9.52 -2.83
C SER A 126 -8.73 -8.93 -1.94
N ALA A 127 -8.99 -7.63 -2.07
CA ALA A 127 -10.04 -6.95 -1.30
C ALA A 127 -11.42 -7.61 -1.41
N SER A 128 -11.76 -8.10 -2.60
CA SER A 128 -13.02 -8.82 -2.86
C SER A 128 -13.11 -10.13 -2.08
N GLU A 129 -12.01 -10.88 -1.99
CA GLU A 129 -11.94 -12.14 -1.26
C GLU A 129 -12.00 -11.90 0.25
N LEU A 130 -11.25 -10.92 0.75
CA LEU A 130 -11.33 -10.53 2.17
C LEU A 130 -12.76 -10.15 2.56
N LYS A 131 -13.44 -9.32 1.76
CA LYS A 131 -14.84 -8.94 2.01
C LYS A 131 -15.75 -10.17 2.04
N ARG A 132 -15.59 -11.12 1.13
CA ARG A 132 -16.35 -12.38 1.13
C ARG A 132 -16.10 -13.19 2.40
N ARG A 133 -14.84 -13.34 2.83
CA ARG A 133 -14.48 -14.08 4.06
C ARG A 133 -15.02 -13.38 5.32
N LEU A 134 -14.97 -12.06 5.38
CA LEU A 134 -15.52 -11.27 6.49
C LEU A 134 -17.04 -11.37 6.59
N VAL A 135 -17.75 -11.41 5.47
CA VAL A 135 -19.20 -11.62 5.44
C VAL A 135 -19.57 -13.03 5.92
N GLN A 136 -18.80 -14.05 5.55
CA GLN A 136 -18.99 -15.44 6.00
C GLN A 136 -18.63 -15.68 7.47
N THR A 137 -17.89 -14.76 8.09
CA THR A 137 -17.46 -14.85 9.49
C THR A 137 -18.53 -14.31 10.47
N ARG A 138 -19.62 -13.70 9.97
CA ARG A 138 -20.70 -13.13 10.79
C ARG A 138 -21.69 -14.14 11.32
#